data_AF-A0A6M8W0C6-F1
#
_entry.id   AF-A0A6M8W0C6-F1
#
_cell.length_a   1.000
_cell.length_b   1.000
_cell.length_c   1.000
_cell.angle_alpha   90.00
_cell.angle_beta   90.00
_cell.angle_gamma   90.00
#
_symmetry.space_group_name_H-M   'P 1'
#
loop_
_entity.id
_entity.type
_entity.pdbx_description
1 polymer ?
#
loop_
_entity_poly.entity_id
_entity_poly.type
_entity_poly.pdbx_seq_one_letter_code
_entity_poly.pdbx_strand_id
1 'polypeptide(L)'
;MKIRLLLLLMLTAAGPVLAQSVYRWVDENGETHYGQSVPPEFADYGYERLGPDGTVRERVEPALPPEELKRRRELRAEQARQEAEQRTQQTRDRMLLATYSSEQDLIDTLETQMTSINSQRTSIRMAVNLVESRFESLIGQAANHSRQGNPVPQPLQASISETRDELRRLRSDLDALNQREERTRERLLADLERYRALTGSAEDG
;
A
#
# COMPACT_ATOMS: atom_id res chain seq x y z
N MET A 1 -38.58 90.41 -28.94
CA MET A 1 -38.17 90.53 -30.36
C MET A 1 -36.66 90.42 -30.44
N LYS A 2 -36.13 89.29 -30.95
CA LYS A 2 -34.78 89.10 -31.53
C LYS A 2 -34.75 87.71 -32.17
N ILE A 3 -34.88 87.71 -33.50
CA ILE A 3 -34.81 86.55 -34.40
C ILE A 3 -33.35 86.36 -34.84
N ARG A 4 -32.96 85.09 -35.01
CA ARG A 4 -31.91 84.47 -35.86
C ARG A 4 -31.48 83.19 -35.13
N LEU A 5 -31.36 82.00 -35.72
CA LEU A 5 -30.68 81.67 -36.97
C LEU A 5 -31.05 80.22 -37.35
N LEU A 6 -31.29 80.00 -38.64
CA LEU A 6 -31.43 78.70 -39.31
C LEU A 6 -30.10 77.91 -39.25
N LEU A 7 -30.12 76.61 -38.91
CA LEU A 7 -29.24 75.62 -39.57
C LEU A 7 -29.66 74.16 -39.35
N LEU A 8 -29.95 73.56 -40.49
CA LEU A 8 -30.04 72.16 -40.88
C LEU A 8 -28.95 71.24 -40.28
N LEU A 9 -29.27 69.95 -40.08
CA LEU A 9 -28.59 68.78 -40.69
C LEU A 9 -28.29 67.59 -39.74
N MET A 10 -28.81 66.42 -40.16
CA MET A 10 -28.36 65.03 -40.00
C MET A 10 -27.95 64.44 -38.63
N LEU A 11 -28.82 63.53 -38.18
CA LEU A 11 -28.60 62.08 -38.05
C LEU A 11 -27.14 61.58 -37.91
N THR A 12 -26.80 61.06 -36.73
CA THR A 12 -25.94 59.88 -36.60
C THR A 12 -26.46 59.01 -35.45
N ALA A 13 -27.07 57.87 -35.82
CA ALA A 13 -27.28 56.76 -34.91
C ALA A 13 -25.91 56.15 -34.59
N ALA A 14 -25.38 56.40 -33.39
CA ALA A 14 -24.26 55.65 -32.86
C ALA A 14 -24.80 54.28 -32.42
N GLY A 15 -24.66 53.27 -33.29
CA GLY A 15 -24.86 51.88 -32.88
C GLY A 15 -23.85 51.51 -31.79
N PRO A 16 -24.17 50.59 -30.86
CA PRO A 16 -23.22 50.14 -29.86
C PRO A 16 -22.02 49.51 -30.57
N VAL A 17 -20.85 50.12 -30.42
CA VAL A 17 -19.58 49.46 -30.75
C VAL A 17 -19.49 48.27 -29.80
N LEU A 18 -19.77 47.08 -30.30
CA LEU A 18 -19.47 45.84 -29.60
C LEU A 18 -17.97 45.85 -29.33
N ALA A 19 -17.61 46.06 -28.07
CA ALA A 19 -16.23 46.00 -27.60
C ALA A 19 -15.67 44.61 -27.93
N GLN A 20 -14.89 44.51 -29.00
CA GLN A 20 -14.27 43.26 -29.42
C GLN A 20 -13.18 42.90 -28.42
N SER A 21 -13.37 41.79 -27.70
CA SER A 21 -12.33 41.19 -26.87
C SER A 21 -11.28 40.56 -27.78
N VAL A 22 -10.02 40.95 -27.61
CA VAL A 22 -8.88 40.38 -28.34
C VAL A 22 -8.18 39.38 -27.44
N TYR A 23 -7.88 38.20 -27.97
CA TYR A 23 -7.14 37.15 -27.28
C TYR A 23 -5.69 37.17 -27.72
N ARG A 24 -4.77 36.99 -26.77
CA ARG A 24 -3.33 36.83 -27.00
C ARG A 24 -2.90 35.43 -26.53
N TRP A 25 -2.23 34.68 -27.39
CA TRP A 25 -1.65 33.36 -27.04
C TRP A 25 -0.26 33.21 -27.65
N VAL A 26 0.49 32.20 -27.18
CA VAL A 26 1.83 31.87 -27.66
C VAL A 26 1.77 30.47 -28.24
N ASP A 27 2.31 30.27 -29.44
CA ASP A 27 2.36 28.96 -30.10
C ASP A 27 3.56 28.10 -29.65
N GLU A 28 3.67 26.90 -30.22
CA GLU A 28 4.75 25.94 -29.94
C GLU A 28 6.16 26.46 -30.28
N ASN A 29 6.26 27.43 -31.21
CA ASN A 29 7.52 28.04 -31.62
C ASN A 29 7.88 29.28 -30.79
N GLY A 30 7.03 29.66 -29.83
CA GLY A 30 7.20 30.86 -29.02
C GLY A 30 6.73 32.15 -29.69
N GLU A 31 6.00 32.07 -30.81
CA GLU A 31 5.46 33.24 -31.51
C GLU A 31 4.15 33.70 -30.86
N THR A 32 3.99 35.02 -30.70
CA THR A 32 2.80 35.62 -30.07
C THR A 32 1.76 35.98 -31.11
N HIS A 33 0.56 35.43 -30.95
CA HIS A 33 -0.57 35.63 -31.86
C HIS A 33 -1.69 36.43 -31.19
N TYR A 34 -2.45 37.17 -31.99
CA TYR A 34 -3.62 37.95 -31.56
C TYR A 34 -4.83 37.64 -32.43
N GLY A 35 -6.00 37.46 -31.82
CA GLY A 35 -7.21 37.08 -32.56
C GLY A 35 -8.51 37.34 -31.79
N GLN A 36 -9.65 37.22 -32.48
CA GLN A 36 -10.98 37.38 -31.88
C GLN A 36 -11.40 36.15 -31.04
N SER A 37 -10.72 35.02 -31.23
CA SER A 37 -10.89 33.77 -30.49
C SER A 37 -9.59 32.97 -30.57
N VAL A 38 -9.28 32.20 -29.52
CA VAL A 38 -8.15 31.26 -29.54
C VAL A 38 -8.55 30.03 -30.37
N PRO A 39 -7.79 29.66 -31.42
CA PRO A 39 -8.04 28.44 -32.17
C PRO A 39 -8.03 27.20 -31.26
N PRO A 40 -8.86 26.18 -31.53
CA PRO A 40 -8.94 24.98 -30.69
C PRO A 40 -7.60 24.27 -30.47
N GLU A 41 -6.70 24.33 -31.45
CA GLU A 41 -5.35 23.74 -31.39
C GLU A 41 -4.44 24.40 -30.34
N PHE A 42 -4.73 25.63 -29.91
CA PHE A 42 -3.95 26.39 -28.93
C PHE A 42 -4.64 26.54 -27.57
N ALA A 43 -5.83 25.94 -27.38
CA ALA A 43 -6.62 26.10 -26.16
C ALA A 43 -5.87 25.62 -24.90
N ASP A 44 -5.01 24.61 -25.03
CA ASP A 44 -4.23 24.02 -23.95
C ASP A 44 -2.91 24.77 -23.65
N TYR A 45 -2.49 25.73 -24.48
CA TYR A 45 -1.26 26.50 -24.30
C TYR A 45 -1.43 27.74 -23.42
N GLY A 46 -2.65 27.98 -22.94
CA GLY A 46 -2.99 29.17 -22.15
C GLY A 46 -3.11 30.41 -23.03
N TYR A 47 -3.90 31.38 -22.56
CA TYR A 47 -4.17 32.61 -23.30
C TYR A 47 -4.57 33.75 -22.38
N GLU A 48 -4.44 34.97 -22.87
CA GLU A 48 -4.91 36.18 -22.20
C GLU A 48 -6.04 36.83 -22.99
N ARG A 49 -7.11 37.22 -22.32
CA ARG A 49 -8.18 38.05 -22.89
C ARG A 49 -7.88 39.51 -22.59
N LEU A 50 -7.69 40.31 -23.63
CA LEU A 50 -7.41 41.73 -23.57
C LEU A 50 -8.69 42.55 -23.71
N GLY A 51 -8.81 43.60 -22.89
CA GLY A 51 -9.83 44.61 -23.02
C GLY A 51 -9.55 45.61 -24.15
N PRO A 52 -10.51 46.49 -24.48
CA PRO A 52 -10.36 47.48 -25.57
C PRO A 52 -9.20 48.47 -25.38
N ASP A 53 -8.73 48.63 -24.14
CA ASP A 53 -7.60 49.44 -23.71
C ASP A 53 -6.26 48.67 -23.71
N GLY A 54 -6.25 47.42 -24.18
CA GLY A 54 -5.09 46.52 -24.15
C GLY A 54 -4.78 45.95 -22.76
N THR A 55 -5.64 46.19 -21.76
CA THR A 55 -5.45 45.63 -20.41
C THR A 55 -5.81 44.15 -20.36
N VAL A 56 -5.03 43.35 -19.64
CA VAL A 56 -5.34 41.92 -19.42
C VAL A 56 -6.55 41.83 -18.49
N ARG A 57 -7.67 41.33 -19.01
CA ARG A 57 -8.91 41.13 -18.26
C ARG A 57 -9.02 39.72 -17.69
N GLU A 58 -8.40 38.75 -18.34
CA GLU A 58 -8.38 37.35 -17.90
C GLU A 58 -7.11 36.67 -18.42
N ARG A 59 -6.53 35.78 -17.61
CA ARG A 59 -5.39 34.94 -17.98
C ARG A 59 -5.75 33.49 -17.66
N VAL A 60 -5.65 32.65 -18.68
CA VAL A 60 -5.75 31.20 -18.58
C VAL A 60 -4.35 30.63 -18.73
N GLU A 61 -3.86 29.91 -17.73
CA GLU A 61 -2.53 29.31 -17.79
C GLU A 61 -2.53 28.06 -18.70
N PRO A 62 -1.38 27.73 -19.32
CA PRO A 62 -1.24 26.51 -20.10
C PRO A 62 -1.59 25.27 -19.26
N ALA A 63 -2.25 24.29 -19.88
CA ALA A 63 -2.37 22.96 -19.32
C ALA A 63 -0.97 22.38 -19.12
N LEU A 64 -0.69 21.83 -17.93
CA LEU A 64 0.59 21.19 -17.67
C LEU A 64 0.81 20.06 -18.70
N PRO A 65 2.02 19.92 -19.28
CA PRO A 65 2.33 18.83 -20.19
C PRO A 65 1.97 17.49 -19.55
N PRO A 66 1.43 16.52 -20.32
CA PRO A 66 1.05 15.21 -19.77
C PRO A 66 2.14 14.52 -18.94
N GLU A 67 3.41 14.69 -19.32
CA GLU A 67 4.57 14.19 -18.58
C GLU A 67 4.79 14.87 -17.22
N GLU A 68 4.55 16.19 -17.13
CA GLU A 68 4.66 16.93 -15.86
C GLU A 68 3.49 16.59 -14.91
N LEU A 69 2.28 16.38 -15.45
CA LEU A 69 1.15 15.87 -14.68
C LEU A 69 1.42 14.46 -14.15
N LYS A 70 2.00 13.59 -14.97
CA LYS A 70 2.38 12.22 -14.58
C LYS A 70 3.44 12.24 -13.47
N ARG A 71 4.52 13.00 -13.64
CA ARG A 71 5.57 13.17 -12.63
C ARG A 71 5.02 13.68 -11.29
N ARG A 72 4.12 14.67 -11.31
CA ARG A 72 3.48 15.18 -10.08
C ARG A 72 2.58 14.15 -9.40
N ARG A 73 1.87 13.33 -10.17
CA ARG A 73 1.07 12.22 -9.62
C ARG A 73 1.95 11.15 -8.98
N GLU A 74 3.04 10.78 -9.63
CA GLU A 74 4.02 9.82 -9.10
C GLU A 74 4.65 10.34 -7.80
N LEU A 75 5.10 11.60 -7.78
CA LEU A 75 5.67 12.22 -6.58
C LEU A 75 4.66 12.27 -5.42
N ARG A 76 3.40 12.64 -5.68
CA ARG A 76 2.34 12.65 -4.66
C ARG A 76 2.02 11.24 -4.16
N ALA A 77 2.01 10.25 -5.06
CA ALA A 77 1.78 8.86 -4.67
C ALA A 77 2.91 8.34 -3.78
N GLU A 78 4.16 8.69 -4.10
CA GLU A 78 5.32 8.33 -3.29
C GLU A 78 5.29 9.02 -1.92
N GLN A 79 5.01 10.32 -1.87
CA GLN A 79 4.82 11.06 -0.61
C GLN A 79 3.70 10.45 0.25
N ALA A 80 2.56 10.12 -0.36
CA ALA A 80 1.45 9.50 0.35
C ALA A 80 1.81 8.11 0.90
N ARG A 81 2.62 7.32 0.18
CA ARG A 81 3.15 6.04 0.66
C ARG A 81 4.06 6.24 1.87
N GLN A 82 5.01 7.16 1.77
CA GLN A 82 5.93 7.47 2.87
C GLN A 82 5.20 7.97 4.11
N GLU A 83 4.21 8.86 3.95
CA GLU A 83 3.37 9.31 5.07
C GLU A 83 2.57 8.16 5.69
N ALA A 84 2.01 7.26 4.87
CA ALA A 84 1.27 6.10 5.37
C ALA A 84 2.16 5.12 6.13
N GLU A 85 3.38 4.89 5.65
CA GLU A 85 4.40 4.08 6.32
C GLU A 85 4.82 4.69 7.66
N GLN A 86 5.09 6.00 7.70
CA GLN A 86 5.41 6.72 8.93
C GLN A 86 4.27 6.64 9.96
N ARG A 87 3.02 6.88 9.54
CA ARG A 87 1.85 6.75 10.41
C ARG A 87 1.72 5.33 10.95
N THR A 88 1.90 4.34 10.08
CA THR A 88 1.87 2.92 10.47
C THR A 88 2.95 2.61 11.50
N GLN A 89 4.18 3.10 11.31
CA GLN A 89 5.27 2.90 12.25
C GLN A 89 4.97 3.57 13.59
N GLN A 90 4.51 4.82 13.60
CA GLN A 90 4.13 5.52 14.83
C GLN A 90 3.02 4.79 15.59
N THR A 91 2.03 4.23 14.88
CA THR A 91 1.00 3.40 15.52
C THR A 91 1.60 2.15 16.15
N ARG A 92 2.51 1.44 15.44
CA ARG A 92 3.20 0.26 16.00
C ARG A 92 4.03 0.62 17.23
N ASP A 93 4.76 1.73 17.18
CA ASP A 93 5.58 2.19 18.31
C ASP A 93 4.73 2.50 19.54
N ARG A 94 3.62 3.21 19.35
CA ARG A 94 2.67 3.48 20.45
C ARG A 94 2.08 2.20 21.02
N MET A 95 1.73 1.24 20.16
CA MET A 95 1.24 -0.06 20.61
C MET A 95 2.30 -0.84 21.37
N LEU A 96 3.55 -0.82 20.91
CA LEU A 96 4.67 -1.49 21.55
C LEU A 96 4.89 -0.95 22.98
N LEU A 97 4.98 0.38 23.12
CA LEU A 97 5.14 1.04 24.43
C LEU A 97 3.90 0.90 25.34
N ALA A 98 2.70 0.80 24.76
CA ALA A 98 1.47 0.61 25.52
C ALA A 98 1.26 -0.86 25.96
N THR A 99 1.78 -1.81 25.20
CA THR A 99 1.67 -3.25 25.49
C THR A 99 2.69 -3.67 26.54
N TYR A 100 3.91 -3.15 26.46
CA TYR A 100 5.02 -3.55 27.32
C TYR A 100 5.45 -2.41 28.22
N SER A 101 5.29 -2.64 29.52
CA SER A 101 5.60 -1.67 30.57
C SER A 101 7.10 -1.50 30.80
N SER A 102 7.90 -2.49 30.42
CA SER A 102 9.36 -2.50 30.53
C SER A 102 9.97 -3.43 29.48
N GLU A 103 11.29 -3.34 29.29
CA GLU A 103 12.02 -4.33 28.48
C GLU A 103 11.88 -5.76 29.05
N GLN A 104 11.85 -5.90 30.37
CA GLN A 104 11.72 -7.20 31.02
C GLN A 104 10.35 -7.84 30.73
N ASP A 105 9.28 -7.05 30.72
CA ASP A 105 7.91 -7.50 30.41
C ASP A 105 7.81 -8.10 28.98
N LEU A 106 8.55 -7.50 28.04
CA LEU A 106 8.68 -8.00 26.67
C LEU A 106 9.43 -9.35 26.63
N ILE A 107 10.52 -9.48 27.40
CA ILE A 107 11.29 -10.74 27.53
C ILE A 107 10.43 -11.85 28.17
N ASP A 108 9.76 -11.55 29.28
CA ASP A 108 8.91 -12.51 30.02
C ASP A 108 7.75 -13.02 29.15
N THR A 109 7.18 -12.12 28.34
CA THR A 109 6.16 -12.48 27.35
C THR A 109 6.69 -13.48 26.33
N LEU A 110 7.93 -13.30 25.83
CA LEU A 110 8.54 -14.28 24.94
C LEU A 110 8.75 -15.62 25.64
N GLU A 111 9.32 -15.62 26.84
CA GLU A 111 9.60 -16.85 27.57
C GLU A 111 8.33 -17.69 27.77
N THR A 112 7.23 -17.01 28.10
CA THR A 112 5.90 -17.63 28.20
C THR A 112 5.45 -18.24 26.87
N GLN A 113 5.61 -17.52 25.76
CA GLN A 113 5.27 -18.04 24.43
C GLN A 113 6.17 -19.22 24.01
N MET A 114 7.47 -19.15 24.28
CA MET A 114 8.44 -20.20 24.00
C MET A 114 8.12 -21.46 24.81
N THR A 115 7.78 -21.30 26.09
CA THR A 115 7.32 -22.39 26.95
C THR A 115 6.08 -23.05 26.36
N SER A 116 5.08 -22.27 25.94
CA SER A 116 3.87 -22.80 25.31
C SER A 116 4.16 -23.58 24.02
N ILE A 117 5.04 -23.06 23.14
CA ILE A 117 5.46 -23.75 21.91
C ILE A 117 6.18 -25.06 22.25
N ASN A 118 7.07 -25.06 23.25
CA ASN A 118 7.79 -26.24 23.70
C ASN A 118 6.86 -27.31 24.30
N SER A 119 5.85 -26.91 25.06
CA SER A 119 4.83 -27.84 25.55
C SER A 119 4.07 -28.49 24.40
N GLN A 120 3.61 -27.71 23.41
CA GLN A 120 2.92 -28.23 22.23
C GLN A 120 3.81 -29.20 21.43
N ARG A 121 5.06 -28.82 21.20
CA ARG A 121 6.07 -29.66 20.53
C ARG A 121 6.26 -30.99 21.26
N THR A 122 6.33 -30.96 22.58
CA THR A 122 6.49 -32.17 23.40
C THR A 122 5.28 -33.10 23.24
N SER A 123 4.06 -32.55 23.30
CA SER A 123 2.83 -33.31 23.06
C SER A 123 2.79 -33.95 21.67
N ILE A 124 3.13 -33.21 20.62
CA ILE A 124 3.14 -33.74 19.25
C ILE A 124 4.23 -34.79 19.08
N ARG A 125 5.43 -34.61 19.65
CA ARG A 125 6.48 -35.64 19.62
C ARG A 125 6.04 -36.95 20.28
N MET A 126 5.33 -36.87 21.41
CA MET A 126 4.75 -38.06 22.04
C MET A 126 3.73 -38.74 21.11
N ALA A 127 2.87 -37.97 20.44
CA ALA A 127 1.92 -38.50 19.46
C ALA A 127 2.63 -39.16 18.27
N VAL A 128 3.68 -38.53 17.72
CA VAL A 128 4.52 -39.08 16.65
C VAL A 128 5.07 -40.45 17.07
N ASN A 129 5.70 -40.55 18.24
CA ASN A 129 6.29 -41.80 18.72
C ASN A 129 5.24 -42.92 18.87
N LEU A 130 4.03 -42.58 19.34
CA LEU A 130 2.93 -43.53 19.48
C LEU A 130 2.44 -44.02 18.10
N VAL A 131 2.24 -43.10 17.16
CA VAL A 131 1.78 -43.41 15.80
C VAL A 131 2.83 -44.18 15.02
N GLU A 132 4.12 -43.86 15.18
CA GLU A 132 5.25 -44.61 14.61
C GLU A 132 5.29 -46.04 15.12
N SER A 133 5.16 -46.25 16.44
CA SER A 133 5.11 -47.59 17.03
C SER A 133 3.94 -48.42 16.48
N ARG A 134 2.77 -47.79 16.30
CA ARG A 134 1.60 -48.42 15.66
C ARG A 134 1.89 -48.76 14.20
N PHE A 135 2.50 -47.84 13.46
CA PHE A 135 2.85 -48.03 12.05
C PHE A 135 3.80 -49.22 11.88
N GLU A 136 4.85 -49.31 12.69
CA GLU A 136 5.80 -50.42 12.68
C GLU A 136 5.13 -51.76 12.96
N SER A 137 4.21 -51.81 13.93
CA SER A 137 3.42 -53.02 14.21
C SER A 137 2.59 -53.47 13.01
N LEU A 138 1.92 -52.54 12.33
CA LEU A 138 1.12 -52.84 11.13
C LEU A 138 1.98 -53.33 9.97
N ILE A 139 3.15 -52.71 9.75
CA ILE A 139 4.12 -53.14 8.75
C ILE A 139 4.64 -54.55 9.08
N GLY A 140 4.92 -54.84 10.34
CA GLY A 140 5.32 -56.17 10.81
C GLY A 140 4.27 -57.24 10.50
N GLN A 141 2.99 -56.93 10.71
CA GLN A 141 1.87 -57.82 10.34
C GLN A 141 1.79 -58.05 8.83
N ALA A 142 1.91 -56.99 8.02
CA ALA A 142 1.90 -57.11 6.56
C ALA A 142 3.09 -57.93 6.03
N ALA A 143 4.26 -57.78 6.64
CA ALA A 143 5.45 -58.57 6.32
C ALA A 143 5.26 -60.06 6.67
N ASN A 144 4.57 -60.38 7.76
CA ASN A 144 4.21 -61.77 8.10
C ASN A 144 3.31 -62.41 7.03
N HIS A 145 2.27 -61.71 6.55
CA HIS A 145 1.44 -62.20 5.45
C HIS A 145 2.27 -62.47 4.19
N SER A 146 3.13 -61.51 3.83
CA SER A 146 3.98 -61.62 2.64
C SER A 146 4.95 -62.81 2.75
N ARG A 147 5.55 -63.05 3.92
CA ARG A 147 6.43 -64.21 4.17
C ARG A 147 5.70 -65.55 4.08
N GLN A 148 4.42 -65.59 4.44
CA GLN A 148 3.58 -66.77 4.33
C GLN A 148 3.04 -67.00 2.90
N GLY A 149 3.41 -66.14 1.94
CA GLY A 149 2.91 -66.20 0.56
C GLY A 149 1.47 -65.72 0.40
N ASN A 150 0.88 -65.12 1.44
CA ASN A 150 -0.48 -64.63 1.42
C ASN A 150 -0.52 -63.15 1.02
N PRO A 151 -1.53 -62.71 0.24
CA PRO A 151 -1.73 -61.29 -0.01
C PRO A 151 -2.05 -60.55 1.29
N VAL A 152 -1.55 -59.32 1.42
CA VAL A 152 -1.85 -58.46 2.57
C VAL A 152 -3.34 -58.09 2.53
N PRO A 153 -4.12 -58.31 3.62
CA PRO A 153 -5.54 -57.98 3.64
C PRO A 153 -5.81 -56.49 3.38
N GLN A 154 -6.87 -56.17 2.64
CA GLN A 154 -7.27 -54.78 2.34
C GLN A 154 -7.44 -53.89 3.59
N PRO A 155 -8.07 -54.34 4.69
CA PRO A 155 -8.18 -53.53 5.92
C PRO A 155 -6.82 -53.17 6.51
N LEU A 156 -5.84 -54.08 6.42
CA LEU A 156 -4.49 -53.84 6.91
C LEU A 156 -3.74 -52.82 6.03
N GLN A 157 -3.91 -52.89 4.70
CA GLN A 157 -3.37 -51.89 3.78
C GLN A 157 -3.96 -50.49 4.06
N ALA A 158 -5.27 -50.41 4.28
CA ALA A 158 -5.94 -49.15 4.63
C ALA A 158 -5.40 -48.57 5.95
N SER A 159 -5.30 -49.39 7.00
CA SER A 159 -4.74 -48.95 8.30
C SER A 159 -3.29 -48.45 8.18
N ILE A 160 -2.46 -49.10 7.35
CA ILE A 160 -1.09 -48.64 7.08
C ILE A 160 -1.10 -47.27 6.39
N SER A 161 -1.97 -47.07 5.40
CA SER A 161 -2.10 -45.80 4.69
C SER A 161 -2.57 -44.68 5.62
N GLU A 162 -3.62 -44.92 6.41
CA GLU A 162 -4.16 -43.95 7.35
C GLU A 162 -3.12 -43.53 8.40
N THR A 163 -2.42 -44.50 8.99
CA THR A 163 -1.37 -44.24 9.99
C THR A 163 -0.20 -43.47 9.37
N ARG A 164 0.17 -43.76 8.12
CA ARG A 164 1.20 -42.99 7.39
C ARG A 164 0.77 -41.54 7.17
N ASP A 165 -0.48 -41.32 6.83
CA ASP A 165 -1.02 -39.98 6.59
C ASP A 165 -1.10 -39.17 7.88
N GLU A 166 -1.48 -39.82 8.99
CA GLU A 166 -1.42 -39.23 10.32
C GLU A 166 0.00 -38.83 10.70
N LEU A 167 0.99 -39.71 10.48
CA LEU A 167 2.39 -39.41 10.73
C LEU A 167 2.90 -38.22 9.90
N ARG A 168 2.49 -38.13 8.63
CA ARG A 168 2.82 -36.97 7.77
C ARG A 168 2.24 -35.67 8.34
N ARG A 169 0.98 -35.67 8.78
CA ARG A 169 0.35 -34.48 9.38
C ARG A 169 1.08 -34.04 10.66
N LEU A 170 1.33 -34.97 11.58
CA LEU A 170 2.02 -34.66 12.84
C LEU A 170 3.43 -34.11 12.61
N ARG A 171 4.17 -34.64 11.62
CA ARG A 171 5.48 -34.11 11.25
C ARG A 171 5.39 -32.71 10.64
N SER A 172 4.39 -32.45 9.80
CA SER A 172 4.12 -31.11 9.28
C SER A 172 3.77 -30.11 10.40
N ASP A 173 3.05 -30.55 11.44
CA ASP A 173 2.72 -29.72 12.59
C ASP A 173 3.97 -29.37 13.41
N LEU A 174 4.93 -30.31 13.55
CA LEU A 174 6.23 -30.03 14.17
C LEU A 174 7.02 -28.98 13.38
N ASP A 175 7.04 -29.07 12.05
CA ASP A 175 7.71 -28.10 11.20
C ASP A 175 7.06 -26.71 11.31
N ALA A 176 5.73 -26.66 11.34
CA ALA A 176 4.98 -25.43 11.55
C ALA A 176 5.29 -24.79 12.92
N LEU A 177 5.44 -25.59 13.98
CA LEU A 177 5.87 -25.10 15.29
C LEU A 177 7.30 -24.55 15.28
N ASN A 178 8.23 -25.18 14.56
CA ASN A 178 9.59 -24.67 14.41
C ASN A 178 9.62 -23.32 13.68
N GLN A 179 8.86 -23.19 12.59
CA GLN A 179 8.71 -21.91 11.88
C GLN A 179 8.01 -20.84 12.72
N ARG A 180 7.07 -21.24 13.58
CA ARG A 180 6.42 -20.32 14.52
C ARG A 180 7.41 -19.83 15.57
N GLU A 181 8.21 -20.72 16.13
CA GLU A 181 9.25 -20.39 17.11
C GLU A 181 10.23 -19.35 16.55
N GLU A 182 10.74 -19.59 15.34
CA GLU A 182 11.69 -18.67 14.68
C GLU A 182 11.08 -17.30 14.45
N ARG A 183 9.88 -17.23 13.84
CA ARG A 183 9.18 -15.96 13.63
C ARG A 183 8.90 -15.20 14.91
N THR A 184 8.57 -15.91 16.00
CA THR A 184 8.37 -15.27 17.30
C THR A 184 9.67 -14.69 17.85
N ARG A 185 10.80 -15.40 17.71
CA ARG A 185 12.12 -14.89 18.12
C ARG A 185 12.56 -13.67 17.33
N GLU A 186 12.48 -13.74 16.00
CA GLU A 186 12.83 -12.64 15.10
C GLU A 186 12.02 -11.38 15.43
N ARG A 187 10.70 -11.56 15.61
CA ARG A 187 9.82 -10.45 16.00
C ARG A 187 10.21 -9.86 17.34
N LEU A 188 10.53 -10.68 18.34
CA LEU A 188 10.96 -10.17 19.64
C LEU A 188 12.23 -9.32 19.51
N LEU A 189 13.26 -9.83 18.82
CA LEU A 189 14.52 -9.12 18.67
C LEU A 189 14.31 -7.74 18.03
N ALA A 190 13.46 -7.67 17.00
CA ALA A 190 13.08 -6.42 16.36
C ALA A 190 12.29 -5.50 17.31
N ASP A 191 11.31 -6.03 18.04
CA ASP A 191 10.51 -5.27 18.99
C ASP A 191 11.37 -4.76 20.17
N LEU A 192 12.36 -5.53 20.62
CA LEU A 192 13.29 -5.17 21.71
C LEU A 192 14.29 -4.10 21.27
N GLU A 193 14.88 -4.23 20.07
CA GLU A 193 15.72 -3.19 19.48
C GLU A 193 14.92 -1.89 19.32
N ARG A 194 13.68 -1.98 18.82
CA ARG A 194 12.79 -0.83 18.66
C ARG A 194 12.42 -0.22 20.00
N TYR A 195 12.08 -1.03 21.00
CA TYR A 195 11.74 -0.55 22.34
C TYR A 195 12.89 0.25 22.94
N ARG A 196 14.11 -0.29 22.91
CA ARG A 196 15.32 0.40 23.38
C ARG A 196 15.58 1.71 22.64
N ALA A 197 15.39 1.73 21.32
CA ALA A 197 15.52 2.97 20.55
C ALA A 197 14.49 4.03 20.96
N LEU A 198 13.26 3.63 21.28
CA LEU A 198 12.19 4.54 21.68
C LEU A 198 12.36 5.05 23.13
N THR A 199 12.79 4.20 24.06
CA THR A 199 12.97 4.57 25.47
C THR A 199 14.30 5.26 25.74
N GLY A 200 15.39 4.84 25.09
CA GLY A 200 16.70 5.50 25.20
C GLY A 200 16.72 6.91 24.60
N SER A 201 15.96 7.15 23.53
CA SER A 201 15.80 8.52 22.98
C SER A 201 14.95 9.43 23.87
N ALA A 202 14.21 8.88 24.83
CA ALA A 202 13.32 9.63 25.71
C ALA A 202 14.00 10.12 27.00
N GLU A 203 15.19 9.61 27.34
CA GLU A 203 15.96 10.06 28.51
C GLU A 203 16.91 11.24 28.21
N ASP A 204 17.19 11.52 26.93
CA ASP A 204 18.15 12.54 26.47
C ASP A 204 17.49 13.87 26.00
N GLY A 205 16.22 14.12 26.31
CA GLY A 205 15.49 15.34 25.93
C GLY A 205 14.61 15.91 27.04
#